data_AF-A0A969S0I6-F1
#
_entry.id   AF-A0A969S0I6-F1
#
_cell.length_a   1.000
_cell.length_b   1.000
_cell.length_c   1.000
_cell.angle_alpha   90.00
_cell.angle_beta   90.00
_cell.angle_gamma   90.00
#
_symmetry.space_group_name_H-M   'P 1'
#
loop_
_entity.id
_entity.type
_entity.pdbx_description
1 polymer ?
#
loop_
_entity_poly.entity_id
_entity_poly.type
_entity_poly.pdbx_seq_one_letter_code
_entity_poly.pdbx_strand_id
1 'polypeptide(L)'
;MANYYVDEWFDLTSEQSAWLKPRIAKLMTWHRANELPTYRTLLADARQRLEKNANPQDDIARFYNESRQAVDRLTLKALPDMVAFLQTIDGNQIVNLEKKFATDNEKLAKEMRISIDARRAKRLERTIERYEAWMGKLTETQVALITTSISSLPLTEMLRLTDRQRWQADFVALLNTKPNANALESALRVLFITPEKNRAPEYQAAWLRQQDEMMKLTSNLIATASPKQKQAMQKKLAGYEEDLSGLLKV
;
A
#
# COMPACT_ATOMS: atom_id res chain seq x y z
N MET A 1 18.44 1.51 2.04
CA MET A 1 17.29 0.69 2.51
C MET A 1 16.69 -0.15 1.39
N ALA A 2 16.26 0.40 0.24
CA ALA A 2 15.65 -0.42 -0.83
C ALA A 2 16.54 -1.58 -1.34
N ASN A 3 17.85 -1.37 -1.53
CA ASN A 3 18.78 -2.44 -1.92
C ASN A 3 18.85 -3.58 -0.90
N TYR A 4 18.73 -3.27 0.40
CA TYR A 4 18.76 -4.26 1.48
C TYR A 4 17.53 -5.19 1.41
N TYR A 5 16.35 -4.65 1.08
CA TYR A 5 15.17 -5.50 0.91
C TYR A 5 15.26 -6.41 -0.32
N VAL A 6 15.85 -5.95 -1.43
CA VAL A 6 16.08 -6.81 -2.59
C VAL A 6 17.08 -7.91 -2.26
N ASP A 7 18.12 -7.58 -1.48
CA ASP A 7 19.11 -8.52 -0.95
C ASP A 7 18.49 -9.60 -0.07
N GLU A 8 17.62 -9.24 0.88
CA GLU A 8 16.90 -10.20 1.72
C GLU A 8 16.06 -11.21 0.91
N TRP A 9 15.63 -10.85 -0.30
CA TRP A 9 14.74 -11.66 -1.13
C TRP A 9 15.52 -12.53 -2.12
N PHE A 10 16.59 -11.99 -2.71
CA PHE A 10 17.30 -12.65 -3.81
C PHE A 10 18.72 -13.09 -3.47
N ASP A 11 19.26 -12.76 -2.29
CA ASP A 11 20.65 -13.01 -1.91
C ASP A 11 21.61 -12.51 -3.00
N LEU A 12 21.77 -11.18 -3.07
CA LEU A 12 22.39 -10.54 -4.23
C LEU A 12 23.88 -10.88 -4.28
N THR A 13 24.34 -11.23 -5.48
CA THR A 13 25.79 -11.23 -5.75
C THR A 13 26.35 -9.82 -5.62
N SER A 14 27.67 -9.73 -5.40
CA SER A 14 28.36 -8.43 -5.35
C SER A 14 28.17 -7.62 -6.64
N GLU A 15 28.13 -8.29 -7.79
CA GLU A 15 27.88 -7.67 -9.10
C GLU A 15 26.44 -7.14 -9.23
N GLN A 16 25.43 -7.95 -8.90
CA GLN A 16 24.03 -7.51 -8.90
C GLN A 16 23.81 -6.33 -7.94
N SER A 17 24.41 -6.38 -6.75
CA SER A 17 24.34 -5.29 -5.76
C SER A 17 25.01 -4.01 -6.28
N ALA A 18 26.18 -4.11 -6.91
CA ALA A 18 26.86 -2.98 -7.53
C ALA A 18 26.06 -2.37 -8.70
N TRP A 19 25.38 -3.21 -9.49
CA TRP A 19 24.53 -2.78 -10.60
C TRP A 19 23.22 -2.12 -10.13
N LEU A 20 22.60 -2.67 -9.08
CA LEU A 20 21.28 -2.25 -8.60
C LEU A 20 21.31 -0.94 -7.79
N LYS A 21 22.34 -0.75 -6.96
CA LYS A 21 22.50 0.45 -6.12
C LYS A 21 22.32 1.78 -6.87
N PRO A 22 23.07 2.06 -7.97
CA PRO A 22 22.91 3.32 -8.71
C PRO A 22 21.53 3.45 -9.39
N ARG A 23 20.88 2.34 -9.76
CA ARG A 23 19.54 2.35 -10.38
C ARG A 23 18.45 2.67 -9.39
N ILE A 24 18.51 2.09 -8.20
CA ILE A 24 17.65 2.48 -7.08
C ILE A 24 17.84 3.97 -6.77
N ALA A 25 19.08 4.47 -6.72
CA ALA A 25 19.33 5.90 -6.48
C ALA A 25 18.71 6.79 -7.58
N LYS A 26 18.81 6.39 -8.85
CA LYS A 26 18.17 7.08 -9.98
C LYS A 26 16.65 7.06 -9.89
N LEU A 27 16.05 5.92 -9.54
CA LEU A 27 14.60 5.79 -9.32
C LEU A 27 14.13 6.70 -8.19
N MET A 28 14.85 6.74 -7.07
CA MET A 28 14.54 7.63 -5.94
C MET A 28 14.66 9.09 -6.32
N THR A 29 15.68 9.48 -7.09
CA THR A 29 15.84 10.84 -7.62
C THR A 29 14.66 11.23 -8.49
N TRP A 30 14.24 10.32 -9.40
CA TRP A 30 13.05 10.54 -10.23
C TRP A 30 11.78 10.67 -9.37
N HIS A 31 11.58 9.79 -8.39
CA HIS A 31 10.41 9.82 -7.52
C HIS A 31 10.35 11.14 -6.73
N ARG A 32 11.49 11.62 -6.22
CA ARG A 32 11.56 12.94 -5.58
C ARG A 32 11.15 14.06 -6.53
N ALA A 33 11.71 14.10 -7.73
CA ALA A 33 11.46 15.19 -8.67
C ALA A 33 10.04 15.18 -9.27
N ASN A 34 9.38 14.02 -9.39
CA ASN A 34 8.13 13.88 -10.15
C ASN A 34 6.91 13.54 -9.27
N GLU A 35 7.08 12.70 -8.25
CA GLU A 35 5.96 12.22 -7.44
C GLU A 35 5.74 13.08 -6.18
N LEU A 36 6.81 13.49 -5.46
CA LEU A 36 6.65 14.29 -4.25
C LEU A 36 5.93 15.64 -4.47
N PRO A 37 6.17 16.39 -5.56
CA PRO A 37 5.40 17.61 -5.84
C PRO A 37 3.91 17.35 -6.06
N THR A 38 3.59 16.22 -6.70
CA THR A 38 2.21 15.76 -6.91
C THR A 38 1.54 15.40 -5.59
N TYR A 39 2.24 14.67 -4.72
CA TYR A 39 1.73 14.32 -3.38
C TYR A 39 1.47 15.56 -2.53
N ARG A 40 2.39 16.53 -2.56
CA ARG A 40 2.23 17.80 -1.85
C ARG A 40 1.00 18.57 -2.35
N THR A 41 0.79 18.61 -3.66
CA THR A 41 -0.40 19.24 -4.26
C THR A 41 -1.68 18.55 -3.81
N LEU A 42 -1.70 17.21 -3.79
CA LEU A 42 -2.83 16.42 -3.32
C LEU A 42 -3.16 16.71 -1.84
N LEU A 43 -2.15 16.82 -0.98
CA LEU A 43 -2.32 17.14 0.44
C LEU A 43 -2.83 18.57 0.65
N ALA A 44 -2.27 19.54 -0.09
CA ALA A 44 -2.71 20.94 -0.04
C ALA A 44 -4.18 21.08 -0.48
N ASP A 45 -4.57 20.38 -1.55
CA ASP A 45 -5.95 20.32 -2.02
C ASP A 45 -6.88 19.70 -0.96
N ALA A 46 -6.47 18.58 -0.35
CA ALA A 46 -7.24 17.93 0.71
C ALA A 46 -7.44 18.86 1.91
N ARG A 47 -6.39 19.63 2.27
CA ARG A 47 -6.44 20.60 3.37
C ARG A 47 -7.43 21.74 3.07
N GLN A 48 -7.40 22.29 1.85
CA GLN A 48 -8.32 23.36 1.43
C GLN A 48 -9.78 22.87 1.35
N ARG A 49 -10.00 21.65 0.87
CA ARG A 49 -11.34 21.06 0.76
C ARG A 49 -11.96 20.75 2.12
N LEU A 50 -11.14 20.30 3.07
CA LEU A 50 -11.57 20.07 4.45
C LEU A 50 -12.06 21.36 5.14
N GLU A 51 -11.45 22.51 4.82
CA GLU A 51 -11.90 23.83 5.31
C GLU A 51 -13.29 24.21 4.77
N LYS A 52 -13.55 23.90 3.49
CA LYS A 52 -14.79 24.26 2.79
C LYS A 52 -15.96 23.31 3.03
N ASN A 53 -15.72 22.14 3.65
CA ASN A 53 -16.71 21.09 3.91
C ASN A 53 -17.53 20.68 2.67
N ALA A 54 -16.91 20.69 1.48
CA ALA A 54 -17.62 20.69 0.21
C ALA A 54 -18.26 19.33 -0.12
N ASN A 55 -17.48 18.25 -0.16
CA ASN A 55 -17.98 16.90 -0.39
C ASN A 55 -16.98 15.82 0.10
N PRO A 56 -17.08 15.37 1.36
CA PRO A 56 -16.13 14.39 1.92
C PRO A 56 -16.01 13.09 1.11
N GLN A 57 -17.10 12.61 0.49
CA GLN A 57 -17.08 11.36 -0.25
C GLN A 57 -16.25 11.46 -1.54
N ASP A 58 -16.49 12.51 -2.33
CA ASP A 58 -15.72 12.76 -3.56
C ASP A 58 -14.25 13.06 -3.24
N ASP A 59 -13.99 13.79 -2.15
CA ASP A 59 -12.64 14.15 -1.72
C ASP A 59 -11.82 12.90 -1.35
N ILE A 60 -12.41 11.97 -0.59
CA ILE A 60 -11.77 10.70 -0.23
C ILE A 60 -11.58 9.81 -1.45
N ALA A 61 -12.56 9.76 -2.36
CA ALA A 61 -12.43 9.00 -3.62
C ALA A 61 -11.29 9.53 -4.49
N ARG A 62 -11.18 10.86 -4.64
CA ARG A 62 -10.09 11.51 -5.37
C ARG A 62 -8.73 11.19 -4.74
N PHE A 63 -8.61 11.32 -3.42
CA PHE A 63 -7.37 11.04 -2.70
C PHE A 63 -6.94 9.57 -2.87
N TYR A 64 -7.89 8.65 -2.76
CA TYR A 64 -7.66 7.22 -2.96
C TYR A 64 -7.18 6.91 -4.39
N ASN A 65 -7.85 7.46 -5.40
CA ASN A 65 -7.52 7.23 -6.80
C ASN A 65 -6.14 7.79 -7.17
N GLU A 66 -5.80 9.00 -6.75
CA GLU A 66 -4.47 9.58 -7.00
C GLU A 66 -3.36 8.77 -6.30
N SER A 67 -3.61 8.31 -5.07
CA SER A 67 -2.67 7.45 -4.35
C SER A 67 -2.42 6.12 -5.08
N ARG A 68 -3.45 5.54 -5.72
CA ARG A 68 -3.30 4.34 -6.54
C ARG A 68 -2.49 4.61 -7.81
N GLN A 69 -2.81 5.69 -8.52
CA GLN A 69 -2.11 6.07 -9.75
C GLN A 69 -0.63 6.38 -9.50
N ALA A 70 -0.30 6.98 -8.36
CA ALA A 70 1.08 7.20 -7.93
C ALA A 70 1.89 5.89 -7.82
N VAL A 71 1.30 4.84 -7.25
CA VAL A 71 1.93 3.52 -7.17
C VAL A 71 2.12 2.92 -8.56
N ASP A 72 1.15 3.10 -9.46
CA ASP A 72 1.25 2.61 -10.84
C ASP A 72 2.37 3.33 -11.60
N ARG A 73 2.47 4.66 -11.48
CA ARG A 73 3.55 5.45 -12.10
C ARG A 73 4.94 5.05 -11.60
N LEU A 74 5.08 4.86 -10.28
CA LEU A 74 6.33 4.38 -9.69
C LEU A 74 6.70 2.98 -10.20
N THR A 75 5.74 2.06 -10.23
CA THR A 75 5.91 0.69 -10.76
C THR A 75 6.36 0.73 -12.21
N LEU A 76 5.65 1.49 -13.05
CA LEU A 76 5.99 1.67 -14.47
C LEU A 76 7.39 2.26 -14.67
N LYS A 77 7.80 3.18 -13.81
CA LYS A 77 9.15 3.75 -13.86
C LYS A 77 10.23 2.74 -13.49
N ALA A 78 9.97 1.90 -12.50
CA ALA A 78 10.90 0.88 -12.03
C ALA A 78 11.00 -0.32 -12.98
N LEU A 79 9.95 -0.56 -13.78
CA LEU A 79 9.78 -1.77 -14.58
C LEU A 79 10.97 -2.13 -15.49
N PRO A 80 11.60 -1.21 -16.25
CA PRO A 80 12.73 -1.58 -17.11
C PRO A 80 13.93 -2.11 -16.31
N ASP A 81 14.25 -1.48 -15.18
CA ASP A 81 15.34 -1.93 -14.31
C ASP A 81 14.95 -3.23 -13.58
N MET A 82 13.67 -3.43 -13.24
CA MET A 82 13.18 -4.70 -12.70
C MET A 82 13.33 -5.84 -13.71
N VAL A 83 12.95 -5.62 -14.98
CA VAL A 83 13.10 -6.63 -16.06
C VAL A 83 14.56 -7.00 -16.22
N ALA A 84 15.45 -6.00 -16.36
CA ALA A 84 16.88 -6.24 -16.53
C ALA A 84 17.49 -6.98 -15.33
N PHE A 85 17.09 -6.64 -14.10
CA PHE A 85 17.51 -7.35 -12.89
C PHE A 85 17.02 -8.81 -12.88
N LEU A 86 15.73 -9.04 -13.14
CA LEU A 86 15.13 -10.36 -13.08
C LEU A 86 15.66 -11.31 -14.17
N GLN A 87 16.20 -10.79 -15.27
CA GLN A 87 16.93 -11.60 -16.27
C GLN A 87 18.28 -12.14 -15.76
N THR A 88 18.83 -11.58 -14.68
CA THR A 88 20.09 -12.05 -14.07
C THR A 88 19.86 -13.08 -12.96
N ILE A 89 18.61 -13.32 -12.57
CA ILE A 89 18.27 -14.21 -11.46
C ILE A 89 18.47 -15.67 -11.85
N ASP A 90 19.18 -16.42 -11.00
CA ASP A 90 19.38 -17.85 -11.15
C ASP A 90 18.41 -18.70 -10.30
N GLY A 91 18.51 -20.03 -10.44
CA GLY A 91 17.64 -20.96 -9.72
C GLY A 91 17.83 -20.95 -8.20
N ASN A 92 19.05 -20.71 -7.71
CA ASN A 92 19.31 -20.63 -6.26
C ASN A 92 18.66 -19.38 -5.67
N GLN A 93 18.71 -18.27 -6.40
CA GLN A 93 18.05 -17.02 -6.02
C GLN A 93 16.52 -17.15 -6.02
N ILE A 94 15.92 -17.94 -6.94
CA ILE A 94 14.49 -18.28 -6.90
C ILE A 94 14.16 -19.11 -5.65
N VAL A 95 14.97 -20.10 -5.31
CA VAL A 95 14.79 -20.89 -4.07
C VAL A 95 14.90 -20.01 -2.83
N ASN A 96 15.81 -19.03 -2.81
CA ASN A 96 15.92 -18.08 -1.71
C ASN A 96 14.66 -17.20 -1.59
N LEU A 97 14.14 -16.71 -2.73
CA LEU A 97 12.90 -15.95 -2.79
C LEU A 97 11.72 -16.74 -2.22
N GLU A 98 11.58 -18.02 -2.57
CA GLU A 98 10.53 -18.90 -2.02
C GLU A 98 10.65 -19.06 -0.49
N LYS A 99 11.86 -19.26 0.03
CA LYS A 99 12.10 -19.32 1.49
C LYS A 99 11.73 -18.03 2.18
N LYS A 100 12.07 -16.88 1.59
CA LYS A 100 11.70 -15.55 2.11
C LYS A 100 10.19 -15.37 2.10
N PHE A 101 9.51 -15.75 1.03
CA PHE A 101 8.05 -15.74 0.95
C PHE A 101 7.41 -16.60 2.04
N ALA A 102 7.88 -17.83 2.25
CA ALA A 102 7.38 -18.71 3.30
C ALA A 102 7.55 -18.09 4.69
N THR A 103 8.73 -17.51 4.97
CA THR A 103 9.05 -16.85 6.24
C THR A 103 8.13 -15.65 6.51
N ASP A 104 7.92 -14.79 5.51
CA ASP A 104 7.06 -13.62 5.63
C ASP A 104 5.59 -14.01 5.79
N ASN A 105 5.15 -15.06 5.09
CA ASN A 105 3.79 -15.58 5.19
C ASN A 105 3.51 -16.19 6.56
N GLU A 106 4.48 -16.90 7.15
CA GLU A 106 4.38 -17.46 8.50
C GLU A 106 4.26 -16.33 9.55
N LYS A 107 4.98 -15.22 9.36
CA LYS A 107 4.82 -14.03 10.22
C LYS A 107 3.40 -13.47 10.17
N LEU A 108 2.80 -13.40 8.98
CA LEU A 108 1.40 -12.97 8.82
C LEU A 108 0.42 -13.99 9.40
N ALA A 109 0.67 -15.29 9.21
CA ALA A 109 -0.16 -16.37 9.75
C ALA A 109 -0.17 -16.38 11.28
N LYS A 110 0.95 -16.03 11.92
CA LYS A 110 1.03 -15.88 13.38
C LYS A 110 0.06 -14.85 13.94
N GLU A 111 -0.22 -13.77 13.22
CA GLU A 111 -1.19 -12.75 13.65
C GLU A 111 -2.63 -13.31 13.76
N MET A 112 -2.91 -14.42 13.07
CA MET A 112 -4.22 -15.07 13.05
C MET A 112 -4.40 -16.16 14.12
N ARG A 113 -3.36 -16.47 14.92
CA ARG A 113 -3.40 -17.54 15.93
C ARG A 113 -4.21 -17.21 17.19
N ILE A 114 -4.61 -15.96 17.36
CA ILE A 114 -5.51 -15.54 18.45
C ILE A 114 -6.97 -15.80 18.05
N SER A 115 -7.88 -15.79 19.03
CA SER A 115 -9.31 -16.04 18.77
C SER A 115 -9.92 -15.02 17.79
N ILE A 116 -11.01 -15.42 17.12
CA ILE A 116 -11.77 -14.54 16.21
C ILE A 116 -12.19 -13.25 16.94
N ASP A 117 -12.62 -13.37 18.20
CA ASP A 117 -13.03 -12.21 19.02
C ASP A 117 -11.85 -11.29 19.32
N ALA A 118 -10.69 -11.84 19.67
CA ALA A 118 -9.48 -11.06 19.89
C ALA A 118 -9.03 -10.34 18.61
N ARG A 119 -9.18 -10.97 17.43
CA ARG A 119 -8.92 -10.33 16.13
C ARG A 119 -9.87 -9.18 15.84
N ARG A 120 -11.18 -9.37 16.08
CA ARG A 120 -12.20 -8.33 15.92
C ARG A 120 -11.93 -7.15 16.85
N ALA A 121 -11.64 -7.41 18.12
CA ALA A 121 -11.31 -6.38 19.11
C ALA A 121 -10.06 -5.59 18.68
N LYS A 122 -8.97 -6.27 18.32
CA LYS A 122 -7.73 -5.64 17.85
C LYS A 122 -7.92 -4.82 16.57
N ARG A 123 -8.76 -5.28 15.64
CA ARG A 123 -9.11 -4.54 14.42
C ARG A 123 -9.86 -3.25 14.76
N LEU A 124 -10.83 -3.32 15.68
CA LEU A 124 -11.59 -2.16 16.13
C LEU A 124 -10.70 -1.14 16.83
N GLU A 125 -9.91 -1.58 17.81
CA GLU A 125 -8.94 -0.77 18.56
C GLU A 125 -7.98 -0.03 17.60
N ARG A 126 -7.30 -0.76 16.72
CA ARG A 126 -6.39 -0.17 15.71
C ARG A 126 -7.08 0.81 14.78
N THR A 127 -8.37 0.63 14.51
CA THR A 127 -9.14 1.55 13.66
C THR A 127 -9.45 2.84 14.43
N ILE A 128 -9.85 2.73 15.69
CA ILE A 128 -10.07 3.88 16.59
C ILE A 128 -8.77 4.68 16.73
N GLU A 129 -7.66 4.03 17.10
CA GLU A 129 -6.36 4.67 17.27
C GLU A 129 -5.92 5.40 16.00
N ARG A 130 -6.18 4.82 14.82
CA ARG A 130 -5.87 5.45 13.54
C ARG A 130 -6.65 6.76 13.34
N TYR A 131 -7.95 6.75 13.59
CA TYR A 131 -8.75 7.98 13.45
C TYR A 131 -8.42 9.00 14.54
N GLU A 132 -8.11 8.56 15.77
CA GLU A 132 -7.65 9.43 16.85
C GLU A 132 -6.32 10.10 16.52
N ALA A 133 -5.40 9.39 15.88
CA ALA A 133 -4.13 9.98 15.43
C ALA A 133 -4.35 11.14 14.45
N TRP A 134 -5.44 11.14 13.67
CA TRP A 134 -5.77 12.19 12.72
C TRP A 134 -6.64 13.31 13.30
N MET A 135 -7.68 12.94 14.05
CA MET A 135 -8.73 13.85 14.51
C MET A 135 -8.51 14.33 15.96
N GLY A 136 -7.67 13.64 16.74
CA GLY A 136 -7.68 13.71 18.19
C GLY A 136 -8.81 12.86 18.79
N LYS A 137 -9.15 13.09 20.06
CA LYS A 137 -10.19 12.33 20.78
C LYS A 137 -11.49 12.25 19.96
N LEU A 138 -12.00 11.05 19.78
CA LEU A 138 -13.27 10.80 19.10
C LEU A 138 -14.46 10.96 20.05
N THR A 139 -15.62 11.35 19.51
CA THR A 139 -16.88 11.38 20.25
C THR A 139 -17.49 9.98 20.33
N GLU A 140 -18.42 9.77 21.27
CA GLU A 140 -19.15 8.50 21.37
C GLU A 140 -19.87 8.13 20.07
N THR A 141 -20.46 9.12 19.39
CA THR A 141 -21.07 8.93 18.06
C THR A 141 -20.06 8.48 17.01
N GLN A 142 -18.85 9.04 16.99
CA GLN A 142 -17.80 8.64 16.04
C GLN A 142 -17.28 7.23 16.34
N VAL A 143 -17.11 6.87 17.62
CA VAL A 143 -16.73 5.51 18.04
C VAL A 143 -17.82 4.50 17.66
N ALA A 144 -19.09 4.85 17.82
CA ALA A 144 -20.22 4.01 17.40
C ALA A 144 -20.22 3.79 15.87
N LEU A 145 -20.00 4.85 15.08
CA LEU A 145 -19.87 4.74 13.61
C LEU A 145 -18.74 3.77 13.22
N ILE A 146 -17.56 3.91 13.82
CA ILE A 146 -16.43 3.00 13.57
C ILE A 146 -16.80 1.57 13.96
N THR A 147 -17.40 1.38 15.13
CA THR A 147 -17.77 0.05 15.64
C THR A 147 -18.75 -0.64 14.70
N THR A 148 -19.81 0.05 14.26
CA THR A 148 -20.79 -0.48 13.30
C THR A 148 -20.15 -0.83 11.96
N SER A 149 -19.37 0.07 11.36
CA SER A 149 -18.72 -0.17 10.06
C SER A 149 -17.68 -1.29 10.12
N ILE A 150 -16.88 -1.38 11.19
CA ILE A 150 -15.85 -2.43 11.30
C ILE A 150 -16.47 -3.79 11.62
N SER A 151 -17.53 -3.83 12.42
CA SER A 151 -18.21 -5.08 12.78
C SER A 151 -19.00 -5.68 11.62
N SER A 152 -19.41 -4.87 10.65
CA SER A 152 -20.12 -5.34 9.45
C SER A 152 -19.20 -6.00 8.41
N LEU A 153 -17.88 -5.77 8.52
CA LEU A 153 -16.89 -6.30 7.58
C LEU A 153 -16.35 -7.66 8.04
N PRO A 154 -16.25 -8.66 7.14
CA PRO A 154 -15.63 -9.92 7.47
C PRO A 154 -14.15 -9.74 7.78
N LEU A 155 -13.59 -10.69 8.53
CA LEU A 155 -12.15 -10.85 8.68
C LEU A 155 -11.57 -11.39 7.37
N THR A 156 -10.70 -10.62 6.71
CA THR A 156 -10.17 -10.93 5.36
C THR A 156 -8.74 -11.45 5.38
N GLU A 157 -8.15 -11.69 6.56
CA GLU A 157 -6.73 -12.04 6.70
C GLU A 157 -6.37 -13.36 6.01
N MET A 158 -7.25 -14.38 6.09
CA MET A 158 -7.06 -15.65 5.38
C MET A 158 -7.17 -15.49 3.86
N LEU A 159 -8.16 -14.71 3.39
CA LEU A 159 -8.32 -14.42 1.96
C LEU A 159 -7.10 -13.66 1.42
N ARG A 160 -6.61 -12.67 2.18
CA ARG A 160 -5.40 -11.91 1.85
C ARG A 160 -4.15 -12.80 1.83
N LEU A 161 -4.00 -13.72 2.79
CA LEU A 161 -2.87 -14.64 2.81
C LEU A 161 -2.90 -15.56 1.59
N THR A 162 -4.08 -16.11 1.27
CA THR A 162 -4.28 -16.97 0.10
C THR A 162 -3.97 -16.23 -1.20
N ASP A 163 -4.46 -15.00 -1.34
CA ASP A 163 -4.20 -14.14 -2.50
C ASP A 163 -2.71 -13.83 -2.68
N ARG A 164 -2.03 -13.53 -1.56
CA ARG A 164 -0.59 -13.29 -1.53
C ARG A 164 0.19 -14.54 -1.95
N GLN A 165 -0.16 -15.72 -1.43
CA GLN A 165 0.48 -16.99 -1.79
C GLN A 165 0.29 -17.32 -3.27
N ARG A 166 -0.91 -17.09 -3.82
CA ARG A 166 -1.14 -17.24 -5.27
C ARG A 166 -0.24 -16.30 -6.07
N TRP A 167 -0.24 -15.00 -5.74
CA TRP A 167 0.60 -14.03 -6.43
C TRP A 167 2.09 -14.41 -6.40
N GLN A 168 2.57 -14.92 -5.25
CA GLN A 168 3.95 -15.39 -5.09
C GLN A 168 4.24 -16.61 -5.96
N ALA A 169 3.31 -17.58 -6.01
CA ALA A 169 3.42 -18.75 -6.87
C ALA A 169 3.44 -18.36 -8.37
N ASP A 170 2.57 -17.43 -8.79
CA ASP A 170 2.54 -16.91 -10.15
C ASP A 170 3.88 -16.23 -10.52
N PHE A 171 4.44 -15.44 -9.59
CA PHE A 171 5.72 -14.77 -9.80
C PHE A 171 6.90 -15.76 -9.88
N VAL A 172 6.94 -16.77 -9.00
CA VAL A 172 7.97 -17.83 -9.04
C VAL A 172 7.86 -18.65 -10.32
N ALA A 173 6.64 -19.04 -10.71
CA ALA A 173 6.39 -19.76 -11.95
C ALA A 173 6.89 -18.95 -13.17
N LEU A 174 6.59 -17.64 -13.21
CA LEU A 174 7.11 -16.75 -14.25
C LEU A 174 8.64 -16.77 -14.32
N LEU A 175 9.34 -16.61 -13.20
CA LEU A 175 10.82 -16.61 -13.17
C LEU A 175 11.40 -17.95 -13.63
N ASN A 176 10.79 -19.07 -13.24
CA ASN A 176 11.22 -20.40 -13.63
C ASN A 176 11.12 -20.65 -15.15
N THR A 177 10.19 -19.98 -15.86
CA THR A 177 10.11 -20.09 -17.33
C THR A 177 11.24 -19.39 -18.07
N LYS A 178 12.06 -18.56 -17.39
CA LYS A 178 13.13 -17.75 -17.97
C LYS A 178 12.70 -17.02 -19.26
N PRO A 179 11.63 -16.21 -19.19
CA PRO A 179 11.10 -15.53 -20.37
C PRO A 179 12.10 -14.51 -20.92
N ASN A 180 12.00 -14.22 -22.21
CA ASN A 180 12.73 -13.07 -22.78
C ASN A 180 12.20 -11.74 -22.18
N ALA A 181 12.96 -10.65 -22.36
CA ALA A 181 12.65 -9.34 -21.76
C ALA A 181 11.22 -8.85 -22.05
N ASN A 182 10.75 -8.98 -23.30
CA ASN A 182 9.43 -8.48 -23.70
C ASN A 182 8.29 -9.29 -23.04
N ALA A 183 8.43 -10.61 -22.98
CA ALA A 183 7.49 -11.48 -22.31
C ALA A 183 7.49 -11.25 -20.78
N LEU A 184 8.68 -11.08 -20.19
CA LEU A 184 8.84 -10.76 -18.77
C LEU A 184 8.17 -9.42 -18.43
N GLU A 185 8.45 -8.37 -19.18
CA GLU A 185 7.85 -7.04 -18.96
C GLU A 185 6.31 -7.11 -19.03
N SER A 186 5.78 -7.78 -20.04
CA SER A 186 4.33 -7.94 -20.23
C SER A 186 3.68 -8.67 -19.04
N ALA A 187 4.31 -9.74 -18.55
CA ALA A 187 3.82 -10.49 -17.40
C ALA A 187 3.92 -9.67 -16.09
N LEU A 188 5.01 -8.94 -15.88
CA LEU A 188 5.18 -8.07 -14.70
C LEU A 188 4.16 -6.94 -14.66
N ARG A 189 3.78 -6.37 -15.83
CA ARG A 189 2.70 -5.37 -15.89
C ARG A 189 1.39 -5.94 -15.35
N VAL A 190 1.04 -7.17 -15.71
CA VAL A 190 -0.16 -7.83 -15.18
C VAL A 190 -0.04 -8.08 -13.68
N LEU A 191 1.10 -8.63 -13.22
CA LEU A 191 1.31 -8.98 -11.81
C LEU A 191 1.32 -7.78 -10.86
N PHE A 192 1.92 -6.65 -11.26
CA PHE A 192 2.14 -5.51 -10.36
C PHE A 192 1.16 -4.35 -10.56
N ILE A 193 0.62 -4.14 -11.76
CA ILE A 193 -0.25 -2.99 -12.07
C ILE A 193 -1.73 -3.38 -12.09
N THR A 194 -2.06 -4.56 -12.63
CA THR A 194 -3.44 -5.06 -12.66
C THR A 194 -3.59 -6.40 -11.93
N PRO A 195 -3.15 -6.50 -10.66
CA PRO A 195 -3.18 -7.76 -9.92
C PRO A 195 -4.60 -8.32 -9.79
N GLU A 196 -5.62 -7.46 -9.80
CA GLU A 196 -7.03 -7.85 -9.74
C GLU A 196 -7.47 -8.81 -10.86
N LYS A 197 -6.79 -8.82 -12.01
CA LYS A 197 -7.11 -9.75 -13.10
C LYS A 197 -6.93 -11.21 -12.72
N ASN A 198 -6.02 -11.50 -11.78
CA ASN A 198 -5.70 -12.85 -11.34
C ASN A 198 -6.26 -13.15 -9.94
N ARG A 199 -6.98 -12.21 -9.31
CA ARG A 199 -7.53 -12.42 -7.97
C ARG A 199 -8.68 -13.40 -7.97
N ALA A 200 -8.77 -14.20 -6.90
CA ALA A 200 -9.96 -14.99 -6.66
C ALA A 200 -11.19 -14.05 -6.53
N PRO A 201 -12.34 -14.38 -7.14
CA PRO A 201 -13.53 -13.52 -7.11
C PRO A 201 -13.97 -13.14 -5.68
N GLU A 202 -13.88 -14.08 -4.75
CA GLU A 202 -14.20 -13.85 -3.33
C GLU A 202 -13.31 -12.78 -2.69
N TYR A 203 -11.99 -12.87 -2.87
CA TYR A 203 -11.07 -11.89 -2.31
C TYR A 203 -11.24 -10.52 -2.98
N GLN A 204 -11.44 -10.48 -4.29
CA GLN A 204 -11.69 -9.22 -5.00
C GLN A 204 -12.98 -8.55 -4.52
N ALA A 205 -14.06 -9.30 -4.32
CA ALA A 205 -15.31 -8.79 -3.77
C ALA A 205 -15.12 -8.28 -2.33
N ALA A 206 -14.44 -9.04 -1.47
CA ALA A 206 -14.14 -8.63 -0.10
C ALA A 206 -13.27 -7.37 -0.03
N TRP A 207 -12.27 -7.26 -0.93
CA TRP A 207 -11.41 -6.09 -1.07
C TRP A 207 -12.22 -4.85 -1.48
N LEU A 208 -13.02 -4.94 -2.55
CA LEU A 208 -13.86 -3.83 -3.02
C LEU A 208 -14.86 -3.38 -1.95
N ARG A 209 -15.51 -4.31 -1.27
CA ARG A 209 -16.42 -4.00 -0.15
C ARG A 209 -15.70 -3.30 0.99
N GLN A 210 -14.52 -3.79 1.39
CA GLN A 210 -13.73 -3.15 2.44
C GLN A 210 -13.30 -1.74 2.05
N GLN A 211 -12.93 -1.52 0.79
CA GLN A 211 -12.56 -0.19 0.30
C GLN A 211 -13.74 0.79 0.37
N ASP A 212 -14.89 0.40 -0.19
CA ASP A 212 -16.10 1.21 -0.19
C ASP A 212 -16.55 1.58 1.24
N GLU A 213 -16.60 0.60 2.14
CA GLU A 213 -16.96 0.83 3.55
C GLU A 213 -15.99 1.76 4.28
N MET A 214 -14.68 1.65 4.01
CA MET A 214 -13.68 2.53 4.63
C MET A 214 -13.75 3.96 4.08
N MET A 215 -14.05 4.12 2.80
CA MET A 215 -14.26 5.45 2.20
C MET A 215 -15.51 6.12 2.78
N LYS A 216 -16.62 5.37 2.89
CA LYS A 216 -17.87 5.84 3.53
C LYS A 216 -17.65 6.20 5.00
N LEU A 217 -16.99 5.33 5.77
CA LEU A 217 -16.69 5.58 7.17
C LEU A 217 -15.86 6.86 7.33
N THR A 218 -14.78 7.01 6.56
CA THR A 218 -13.93 8.21 6.62
C THR A 218 -14.73 9.47 6.30
N SER A 219 -15.58 9.42 5.28
CA SER A 219 -16.43 10.55 4.87
C SER A 219 -17.42 10.95 5.96
N ASN A 220 -18.06 9.97 6.60
CA ASN A 220 -18.99 10.20 7.72
C ASN A 220 -18.28 10.78 8.95
N LEU A 221 -17.05 10.31 9.24
CA LEU A 221 -16.25 10.86 10.34
C LEU A 221 -15.84 12.31 10.07
N ILE A 222 -15.45 12.64 8.84
CA ILE A 222 -15.14 14.02 8.44
C ILE A 222 -16.40 14.91 8.55
N ALA A 223 -17.55 14.42 8.09
CA ALA A 223 -18.82 15.15 8.15
C ALA A 223 -19.27 15.44 9.59
N THR A 224 -18.98 14.54 10.52
CA THR A 224 -19.29 14.68 11.96
C THR A 224 -18.16 15.32 12.76
N ALA A 225 -17.06 15.73 12.11
CA ALA A 225 -15.90 16.30 12.79
C ALA A 225 -16.19 17.70 13.37
N SER A 226 -15.88 17.89 14.65
CA SER A 226 -15.90 19.22 15.27
C SER A 226 -14.86 20.16 14.64
N PRO A 227 -15.00 21.50 14.79
CA PRO A 227 -13.99 22.45 14.31
C PRO A 227 -12.57 22.14 14.82
N LYS A 228 -12.44 21.69 16.07
CA LYS A 228 -11.15 21.27 16.65
C LYS A 228 -10.58 20.03 15.97
N GLN A 229 -11.41 19.04 15.66
CA GLN A 229 -10.98 17.83 14.93
C GLN A 229 -10.59 18.15 13.49
N LYS A 230 -11.32 19.06 12.83
CA LYS A 230 -10.94 19.56 11.49
C LYS A 230 -9.60 20.27 11.51
N GLN A 231 -9.36 21.14 12.50
CA GLN A 231 -8.07 21.81 12.67
C GLN A 231 -6.93 20.80 12.92
N ALA A 232 -7.17 19.74 13.71
CA ALA A 232 -6.18 18.69 13.95
C ALA A 232 -5.80 17.97 12.64
N MET A 233 -6.79 17.59 11.83
CA MET A 233 -6.57 16.99 10.51
C MET A 233 -5.82 17.95 9.57
N GLN A 234 -6.18 19.23 9.53
CA GLN A 234 -5.47 20.23 8.73
C GLN A 234 -4.00 20.36 9.15
N LYS A 235 -3.72 20.37 10.46
CA LYS A 235 -2.35 20.40 10.98
C LYS A 235 -1.56 19.15 10.58
N LYS A 236 -2.18 17.97 10.60
CA LYS A 236 -1.56 16.73 10.11
C LYS A 236 -1.21 16.81 8.64
N LEU A 237 -2.13 17.28 7.80
CA LEU A 237 -1.89 17.46 6.36
C LEU A 237 -0.73 18.44 6.11
N ALA A 238 -0.73 19.59 6.80
CA ALA A 238 0.34 20.57 6.69
C ALA A 238 1.71 20.02 7.13
N GLY A 239 1.74 19.19 8.18
CA GLY A 239 2.97 18.50 8.61
C GLY A 239 3.52 17.57 7.52
N TYR A 240 2.66 16.78 6.86
CA TYR A 240 3.09 15.96 5.74
C TYR A 240 3.54 16.79 4.52
N GLU A 241 2.90 17.93 4.24
CA GLU A 241 3.36 18.87 3.19
C GLU A 241 4.78 19.40 3.48
N GLU A 242 5.08 19.68 4.75
CA GLU A 242 6.40 20.12 5.22
C GLU A 242 7.45 19.00 5.09
N ASP A 243 7.12 17.79 5.55
CA ASP A 243 7.99 16.62 5.44
C ASP A 243 8.37 16.35 3.96
N LEU A 244 7.38 16.34 3.06
CA LEU A 244 7.61 16.18 1.63
C LEU A 244 8.49 17.29 1.05
N SER A 245 8.30 18.54 1.52
CA SER A 245 9.12 19.67 1.10
C SER A 245 10.56 19.57 1.62
N GLY A 246 10.77 18.97 2.80
CA GLY A 246 12.09 18.62 3.31
C GLY A 246 12.79 17.58 2.42
N LEU A 247 12.06 16.56 1.98
CA LEU A 247 12.58 15.51 1.09
C LEU A 247 12.94 16.01 -0.32
N LEU A 248 12.37 17.12 -0.77
CA LEU A 248 12.70 17.75 -2.07
C LEU A 248 14.03 18.52 -2.06
N LYS A 249 14.54 18.88 -0.88
CA LYS A 249 15.78 19.68 -0.73
C LYS A 249 17.05 18.80 -0.69
N VAL A 250 16.91 17.47 -0.84
CA VAL A 250 17.97 16.45 -0.70
C VAL A 250 18.19 15.69 -2.01
#